data_AF-A0A4R0YAZ3-F1
#
_entry.id   AF-A0A4R0YAZ3-F1
#
_cell.length_a   1.000
_cell.length_b   1.000
_cell.length_c   1.000
_cell.angle_alpha   90.00
_cell.angle_beta   90.00
_cell.angle_gamma   90.00
#
_symmetry.space_group_name_H-M   'P 1'
#
loop_
_entity.id
_entity.type
_entity.pdbx_description
1 polymer ?
#
loop_
_entity_poly.entity_id
_entity_poly.type
_entity_poly.pdbx_seq_one_letter_code
_entity_poly.pdbx_strand_id
1 'polypeptide(L)'
;MQRVRAAVTGGGFQLAMARAREGTAPARSVPLSGTATVTRAWETWPNGEFRQRIAQAERSAEQAQHGYGIRNPRSGAMGRYQLLPNTLLDIGWKDGQGNWTATARQAGASSDAEFLANPSAQEAAFSAYLRRTETLIDRNGALAQRGTVIRGVNGQDIMLIESGMVAAAHRRGAGSLARYIAHRTNTPEAPVAARDRRAFAAVARRLQDFGEVAYASLRPAPRAVAGLEPRSRDL
;
A
#
# COMPACT_ATOMS: atom_id res chain seq x y z
N MET A 1 -58.23 -12.38 41.07
CA MET A 1 -59.08 -13.27 40.24
C MET A 1 -58.15 -14.24 39.52
N GLN A 2 -57.74 -15.34 40.15
CA GLN A 2 -58.47 -16.58 40.46
C GLN A 2 -58.63 -17.49 39.23
N ARG A 3 -58.03 -18.68 39.38
CA ARG A 3 -57.82 -19.81 38.46
C ARG A 3 -59.11 -20.41 37.93
N VAL A 4 -59.07 -21.10 36.78
CA VAL A 4 -59.57 -22.50 36.63
C VAL A 4 -58.78 -23.27 35.57
N ARG A 5 -58.44 -24.52 35.91
CA ARG A 5 -57.81 -25.61 35.14
C ARG A 5 -58.87 -26.58 34.58
N ALA A 6 -58.56 -27.31 33.50
CA ALA A 6 -58.82 -28.75 33.28
C ALA A 6 -58.11 -29.14 31.96
N ALA A 7 -57.20 -30.11 31.78
CA ALA A 7 -56.89 -31.44 32.35
C ALA A 7 -57.80 -32.59 31.87
N VAL A 8 -57.15 -33.75 31.63
CA VAL A 8 -57.64 -35.16 31.47
C VAL A 8 -57.65 -35.67 30.02
N THR A 9 -57.14 -36.84 29.60
CA THR A 9 -56.07 -37.81 29.99
C THR A 9 -56.16 -39.01 29.03
N GLY A 10 -55.08 -39.81 28.94
CA GLY A 10 -55.06 -41.21 28.46
C GLY A 10 -54.22 -41.35 27.20
N GLY A 11 -53.03 -41.98 27.18
CA GLY A 11 -52.65 -43.28 27.73
C GLY A 11 -53.07 -44.36 26.70
N GLY A 12 -52.25 -45.24 26.14
CA GLY A 12 -50.84 -45.60 26.26
C GLY A 12 -50.67 -46.96 25.56
N PHE A 13 -49.43 -47.27 25.15
CA PHE A 13 -48.85 -48.62 24.98
C PHE A 13 -48.98 -49.42 23.67
N GLN A 14 -47.83 -50.08 23.38
CA GLN A 14 -47.50 -51.14 22.40
C GLN A 14 -47.14 -50.63 20.99
N LEU A 15 -45.88 -50.46 20.57
CA LEU A 15 -44.71 -51.36 20.60
C LEU A 15 -44.96 -52.72 19.94
N ALA A 16 -44.60 -52.86 18.66
CA ALA A 16 -43.75 -53.96 18.16
C ALA A 16 -43.63 -53.96 16.62
N MET A 17 -42.38 -54.05 16.15
CA MET A 17 -41.92 -54.76 14.93
C MET A 17 -42.24 -54.10 13.57
N ALA A 18 -41.37 -54.07 12.56
CA ALA A 18 -40.01 -54.54 12.37
C ALA A 18 -39.48 -53.98 11.03
N ARG A 19 -38.16 -53.82 10.95
CA ARG A 19 -37.30 -53.96 9.75
C ARG A 19 -37.75 -53.32 8.43
N ALA A 20 -37.02 -52.28 8.02
CA ALA A 20 -36.22 -52.33 6.79
C ALA A 20 -35.22 -51.17 6.79
N ARG A 21 -33.94 -51.53 6.95
CA ARG A 21 -32.81 -50.69 6.55
C ARG A 21 -32.59 -50.95 5.08
N GLU A 22 -32.65 -49.92 4.25
CA GLU A 22 -31.93 -49.85 2.99
C GLU A 22 -31.61 -48.37 2.74
N GLY A 23 -30.32 -48.09 2.66
CA GLY A 23 -29.77 -46.74 2.77
C GLY A 23 -29.87 -45.96 1.48
N THR A 24 -30.56 -44.82 1.53
CA THR A 24 -30.30 -43.71 0.63
C THR A 24 -29.29 -42.81 1.32
N ALA A 25 -28.02 -42.95 0.97
CA ALA A 25 -27.00 -42.00 1.41
C ALA A 25 -27.44 -40.58 1.00
N PRO A 26 -27.43 -39.58 1.91
CA PRO A 26 -27.69 -38.21 1.51
C PRO A 26 -26.65 -37.86 0.45
N ALA A 27 -27.11 -37.37 -0.70
CA ALA A 27 -26.25 -36.84 -1.73
C ALA A 27 -25.24 -35.90 -1.04
N ARG A 28 -23.95 -36.28 -1.07
CA ARG A 28 -22.88 -35.41 -0.63
C ARG A 28 -23.05 -34.14 -1.45
N SER A 29 -23.49 -33.07 -0.80
CA SER A 29 -23.39 -31.73 -1.34
C SER A 29 -21.93 -31.51 -1.65
N VAL A 30 -21.57 -31.65 -2.92
CA VAL A 30 -20.27 -31.22 -3.42
C VAL A 30 -20.23 -29.73 -3.09
N PRO A 31 -19.35 -29.26 -2.20
CA PRO A 31 -19.18 -27.83 -2.02
C PRO A 31 -18.80 -27.30 -3.40
N LEU A 32 -19.62 -26.40 -3.95
CA LEU A 32 -19.34 -25.68 -5.19
C LEU A 32 -17.95 -25.07 -5.02
N SER A 33 -16.97 -25.76 -5.60
CA SER A 33 -15.58 -25.39 -5.50
C SER A 33 -15.40 -24.07 -6.23
N GLY A 34 -14.98 -23.07 -5.46
CA GLY A 34 -14.19 -21.94 -5.93
C GLY A 34 -14.91 -21.00 -6.88
N THR A 35 -15.58 -19.99 -6.33
CA THR A 35 -15.47 -18.66 -6.95
C THR A 35 -14.00 -18.29 -6.93
N ALA A 36 -13.29 -18.51 -8.03
CA ALA A 36 -11.93 -18.02 -8.22
C ALA A 36 -12.00 -16.50 -8.06
N THR A 37 -11.52 -16.00 -6.92
CA THR A 37 -11.32 -14.57 -6.70
C THR A 37 -10.38 -14.11 -7.80
N VAL A 38 -10.85 -13.24 -8.68
CA VAL A 38 -10.01 -12.60 -9.70
C VAL A 38 -8.92 -11.85 -8.94
N THR A 39 -7.69 -12.39 -8.96
CA THR A 39 -6.53 -11.78 -8.32
C THR A 39 -6.35 -10.39 -8.87
N ARG A 40 -6.28 -9.40 -7.99
CA ARG A 40 -6.20 -8.01 -8.42
C ARG A 40 -4.76 -7.70 -8.82
N ALA A 41 -4.58 -6.84 -9.83
CA ALA A 41 -3.28 -6.62 -10.46
C ALA A 41 -2.16 -6.33 -9.42
N TRP A 42 -2.40 -5.41 -8.47
CA TRP A 42 -1.40 -5.04 -7.45
C TRP A 42 -1.06 -6.14 -6.44
N GLU A 43 -1.91 -7.16 -6.27
CA GLU A 43 -1.69 -8.24 -5.28
C GLU A 43 -0.54 -9.17 -5.69
N THR A 44 -0.23 -9.22 -6.98
CA THR A 44 0.89 -10.00 -7.53
C THR A 44 2.23 -9.26 -7.50
N TRP A 45 2.22 -7.97 -7.17
CA TRP A 45 3.44 -7.15 -7.12
C TRP A 45 3.96 -7.05 -5.68
N PRO A 46 5.29 -6.85 -5.49
CA PRO A 46 5.85 -6.58 -4.18
C PRO A 46 5.13 -5.42 -3.49
N ASN A 47 4.92 -5.55 -2.18
CA ASN A 47 4.24 -4.57 -1.34
C ASN A 47 2.77 -4.35 -1.72
N GLY A 48 2.03 -5.43 -2.04
CA GLY A 48 0.62 -5.37 -2.42
C GLY A 48 -0.28 -4.64 -1.40
N GLU A 49 -0.10 -4.87 -0.10
CA GLU A 49 -0.83 -4.14 0.96
C GLU A 49 -0.50 -2.64 0.95
N PHE A 50 0.78 -2.29 0.87
CA PHE A 50 1.23 -0.90 0.78
C PHE A 50 0.63 -0.19 -0.43
N ARG A 51 0.65 -0.84 -1.61
CA ARG A 51 0.02 -0.33 -2.84
C ARG A 51 -1.46 -0.06 -2.62
N GLN A 52 -2.18 -1.01 -2.01
CA GLN A 52 -3.58 -0.84 -1.67
C GLN A 52 -3.81 0.36 -0.74
N ARG A 53 -3.00 0.52 0.32
CA ARG A 53 -3.09 1.68 1.22
C ARG A 53 -2.79 3.00 0.51
N ILE A 54 -1.83 3.05 -0.41
CA ILE A 54 -1.58 4.26 -1.21
C ILE A 54 -2.81 4.61 -2.05
N ALA A 55 -3.40 3.63 -2.75
CA ALA A 55 -4.60 3.84 -3.55
C ALA A 55 -5.79 4.34 -2.71
N GLN A 56 -5.99 3.80 -1.49
CA GLN A 56 -7.00 4.29 -0.55
C GLN A 56 -6.72 5.73 -0.13
N ALA A 57 -5.47 6.04 0.20
CA ALA A 57 -5.09 7.37 0.66
C ALA A 57 -5.12 8.43 -0.47
N GLU A 58 -5.05 8.00 -1.73
CA GLU A 58 -5.34 8.81 -2.92
C GLU A 58 -6.82 8.78 -3.36
N ARG A 59 -7.68 8.05 -2.63
CA ARG A 59 -9.12 7.87 -2.89
C ARG A 59 -9.43 7.28 -4.27
N SER A 60 -8.50 6.50 -4.82
CA SER A 60 -8.64 5.83 -6.10
C SER A 60 -9.12 4.39 -5.97
N ALA A 61 -8.85 3.73 -4.83
CA ALA A 61 -9.11 2.30 -4.65
C ALA A 61 -10.59 1.90 -4.80
N GLU A 62 -11.50 2.81 -4.46
CA GLU A 62 -12.96 2.61 -4.50
C GLU A 62 -13.58 3.01 -5.85
N GLN A 63 -12.78 3.58 -6.76
CA GLN A 63 -13.26 3.98 -8.08
C GLN A 63 -13.42 2.77 -9.01
N ALA A 64 -14.14 2.96 -10.11
CA ALA A 64 -14.25 1.96 -11.16
C ALA A 64 -12.86 1.44 -11.59
N GLN A 65 -12.79 0.14 -11.87
CA GLN A 65 -11.53 -0.54 -12.18
C GLN A 65 -10.44 -0.27 -11.14
N HIS A 66 -10.81 -0.14 -9.86
CA HIS A 66 -9.89 0.13 -8.75
C HIS A 66 -9.01 1.38 -8.95
N GLY A 67 -9.50 2.36 -9.71
CA GLY A 67 -8.82 3.62 -9.94
C GLY A 67 -7.79 3.63 -11.07
N TYR A 68 -7.56 2.53 -11.80
CA TYR A 68 -6.58 2.52 -12.89
C TYR A 68 -6.94 3.51 -14.01
N GLY A 69 -8.22 3.67 -14.34
CA GLY A 69 -8.68 4.55 -15.42
C GLY A 69 -8.78 6.04 -15.07
N ILE A 70 -8.47 6.47 -13.84
CA ILE A 70 -8.80 7.82 -13.39
C ILE A 70 -7.70 8.83 -13.73
N ARG A 71 -8.11 10.05 -14.10
CA ARG A 71 -7.23 11.21 -14.21
C ARG A 71 -7.77 12.34 -13.34
N ASN A 72 -6.90 12.96 -12.56
CA ASN A 72 -7.23 14.20 -11.88
C ASN A 72 -7.20 15.37 -12.88
N PRO A 73 -8.33 16.07 -13.12
CA PRO A 73 -8.39 17.13 -14.13
C PRO A 73 -7.58 18.39 -13.74
N ARG A 74 -7.32 18.59 -12.45
CA ARG A 74 -6.60 19.77 -11.95
C ARG A 74 -5.09 19.58 -11.95
N SER A 75 -4.62 18.41 -11.52
CA SER A 75 -3.18 18.14 -11.40
C SER A 75 -2.59 17.34 -12.56
N GLY A 76 -3.44 16.73 -13.39
CA GLY A 76 -3.01 15.77 -14.41
C GLY A 76 -2.50 14.44 -13.82
N ALA A 77 -2.66 14.21 -12.51
CA ALA A 77 -2.30 12.95 -11.87
C ALA A 77 -3.06 11.78 -12.50
N MET A 78 -2.36 10.70 -12.79
CA MET A 78 -2.91 9.56 -13.52
C MET A 78 -2.95 8.30 -12.67
N GLY A 79 -4.03 7.55 -12.87
CA GLY A 79 -4.13 6.17 -12.50
C GLY A 79 -4.31 5.93 -11.00
N ARG A 80 -4.17 4.66 -10.63
CA ARG A 80 -4.45 4.17 -9.29
C ARG A 80 -3.61 4.87 -8.22
N TYR A 81 -2.38 5.25 -8.52
CA TYR A 81 -1.46 5.88 -7.55
C TYR A 81 -1.34 7.39 -7.71
N GLN A 82 -2.16 7.99 -8.58
CA GLN A 82 -2.19 9.43 -8.85
C GLN A 82 -0.78 9.99 -9.15
N LEU A 83 -0.05 9.32 -10.05
CA LEU A 83 1.28 9.75 -10.47
C LEU A 83 1.18 11.03 -11.29
N LEU A 84 1.87 12.08 -10.85
CA LEU A 84 1.91 13.37 -11.55
C LEU A 84 2.75 13.26 -12.84
N PRO A 85 2.49 14.12 -13.85
CA PRO A 85 3.32 14.17 -15.06
C PRO A 85 4.82 14.33 -14.76
N ASN A 86 5.18 15.21 -13.82
CA ASN A 86 6.58 15.39 -13.40
C ASN A 86 7.15 14.16 -12.67
N THR A 87 6.30 13.36 -12.02
CA THR A 87 6.73 12.09 -11.43
C THR A 87 7.07 11.09 -12.53
N LEU A 88 6.23 10.98 -13.57
CA LEU A 88 6.51 10.12 -14.73
C LEU A 88 7.79 10.54 -15.47
N LEU A 89 8.09 11.84 -15.52
CA LEU A 89 9.36 12.36 -16.00
C LEU A 89 10.54 11.91 -15.11
N ASP A 90 10.46 12.11 -13.79
CA ASP A 90 11.55 11.77 -12.86
C ASP A 90 11.90 10.27 -12.85
N ILE A 91 10.91 9.40 -13.11
CA ILE A 91 11.12 7.96 -13.20
C ILE A 91 11.47 7.47 -14.63
N GLY A 92 11.62 8.40 -15.59
CA GLY A 92 12.02 8.09 -16.97
C GLY A 92 10.94 7.44 -17.83
N TRP A 93 9.66 7.53 -17.44
CA TRP A 93 8.52 7.06 -18.23
C TRP A 93 8.06 8.09 -19.27
N LYS A 94 8.30 9.36 -18.99
CA LYS A 94 8.16 10.46 -19.97
C LYS A 94 9.49 11.20 -20.13
N ASP A 95 9.71 11.79 -21.30
CA ASP A 95 10.84 12.68 -21.58
C ASP A 95 10.52 14.15 -21.27
N GLY A 96 11.50 15.04 -21.44
CA GLY A 96 11.35 16.47 -21.18
C GLY A 96 10.33 17.18 -22.08
N GLN A 97 9.92 16.56 -23.18
CA GLN A 97 8.88 17.02 -24.10
C GLN A 97 7.51 16.41 -23.77
N GLY A 98 7.44 15.53 -22.77
CA GLY A 98 6.22 14.85 -22.32
C GLY A 98 5.85 13.60 -23.11
N ASN A 99 6.71 13.13 -24.02
CA ASN A 99 6.47 11.91 -24.78
C ASN A 99 6.76 10.66 -23.92
N TRP A 100 5.99 9.60 -24.14
CA TRP A 100 6.26 8.30 -23.52
C TRP A 100 7.55 7.70 -24.06
N THR A 101 8.45 7.28 -23.15
CA THR A 101 9.77 6.75 -23.49
C THR A 101 9.70 5.28 -23.94
N ALA A 102 10.83 4.74 -24.44
CA ALA A 102 10.93 3.32 -24.76
C ALA A 102 10.62 2.42 -23.55
N THR A 103 11.04 2.82 -22.34
CA THR A 103 10.76 2.12 -21.08
C THR A 103 9.26 1.97 -20.84
N ALA A 104 8.49 3.03 -21.04
CA ALA A 104 7.04 2.98 -20.86
C ALA A 104 6.35 2.13 -21.95
N ARG A 105 6.81 2.25 -23.20
CA ARG A 105 6.27 1.46 -24.32
C ARG A 105 6.51 -0.03 -24.14
N GLN A 106 7.69 -0.42 -23.62
CA GLN A 106 7.99 -1.81 -23.27
C GLN A 106 7.04 -2.36 -22.20
N ALA A 107 6.53 -1.50 -21.31
CA ALA A 107 5.50 -1.85 -20.33
C ALA A 107 4.06 -1.76 -20.88
N GLY A 108 3.89 -1.45 -22.18
CA GLY A 108 2.58 -1.35 -22.84
C GLY A 108 1.89 -0.01 -22.66
N ALA A 109 2.63 1.09 -22.49
CA ALA A 109 2.11 2.45 -22.43
C ALA A 109 2.82 3.38 -23.43
N SER A 110 2.17 3.70 -24.55
CA SER A 110 2.64 4.68 -25.54
C SER A 110 1.82 5.98 -25.57
N SER A 111 0.67 6.00 -24.89
CA SER A 111 -0.18 7.17 -24.71
C SER A 111 -0.76 7.25 -23.29
N ASP A 112 -1.31 8.41 -22.94
CA ASP A 112 -1.97 8.60 -21.65
C ASP A 112 -3.21 7.70 -21.49
N ALA A 113 -3.93 7.46 -22.59
CA ALA A 113 -5.08 6.56 -22.61
C ALA A 113 -4.65 5.10 -22.40
N GLU A 114 -3.58 4.67 -23.07
CA GLU A 114 -3.03 3.31 -22.89
C GLU A 114 -2.50 3.10 -21.47
N PHE A 115 -1.81 4.08 -20.89
CA PHE A 115 -1.36 3.99 -19.51
C PHE A 115 -2.52 3.83 -18.53
N LEU A 116 -3.60 4.60 -18.71
CA LEU A 116 -4.80 4.51 -17.87
C LEU A 116 -5.57 3.20 -18.06
N ALA A 117 -5.52 2.61 -19.25
CA ALA A 117 -6.16 1.34 -19.56
C ALA A 117 -5.32 0.10 -19.17
N ASN A 118 -4.05 0.28 -18.76
CA ASN A 118 -3.11 -0.82 -18.52
C ASN A 118 -2.66 -0.90 -17.05
N PRO A 119 -3.32 -1.73 -16.22
CA PRO A 119 -2.92 -1.93 -14.82
C PRO A 119 -1.45 -2.36 -14.65
N SER A 120 -0.95 -3.25 -15.51
CA SER A 120 0.44 -3.73 -15.43
C SER A 120 1.45 -2.60 -15.64
N ALA A 121 1.20 -1.71 -16.61
CA ALA A 121 2.02 -0.52 -16.81
C ALA A 121 2.02 0.39 -15.57
N GLN A 122 0.87 0.59 -14.93
CA GLN A 122 0.81 1.41 -13.71
C GLN A 122 1.54 0.77 -12.53
N GLU A 123 1.48 -0.56 -12.38
CA GLU A 123 2.24 -1.26 -11.34
C GLU A 123 3.76 -1.22 -11.57
N ALA A 124 4.19 -1.30 -12.83
CA ALA A 124 5.59 -1.14 -13.22
C ALA A 124 6.08 0.30 -12.97
N ALA A 125 5.28 1.31 -13.35
CA ALA A 125 5.58 2.72 -13.11
C ALA A 125 5.67 3.02 -11.61
N PHE A 126 4.73 2.49 -10.83
CA PHE A 126 4.76 2.67 -9.38
C PHE A 126 5.98 1.99 -8.75
N SER A 127 6.40 0.82 -9.24
CA SER A 127 7.64 0.18 -8.78
C SER A 127 8.88 1.02 -9.08
N ALA A 128 8.95 1.64 -10.27
CA ALA A 128 10.03 2.56 -10.61
C ALA A 128 10.02 3.82 -9.71
N TYR A 129 8.83 4.34 -9.43
CA TYR A 129 8.61 5.44 -8.50
C TYR A 129 9.07 5.12 -7.08
N LEU A 130 8.73 3.95 -6.55
CA LEU A 130 9.14 3.52 -5.21
C LEU A 130 10.65 3.42 -5.10
N ARG A 131 11.32 2.75 -6.07
CA ARG A 131 12.80 2.69 -6.11
C ARG A 131 13.44 4.07 -6.10
N ARG A 132 12.97 4.96 -6.97
CA ARG A 132 13.47 6.34 -7.06
C ARG A 132 13.29 7.08 -5.73
N THR A 133 12.12 6.93 -5.11
CA THR A 133 11.80 7.55 -3.83
C THR A 133 12.69 7.06 -2.72
N GLU A 134 12.91 5.74 -2.61
CA GLU A 134 13.83 5.16 -1.64
C GLU A 134 15.25 5.71 -1.80
N THR A 135 15.77 5.78 -3.03
CA THR A 135 17.09 6.41 -3.30
C THR A 135 17.14 7.86 -2.83
N LEU A 136 16.07 8.63 -3.02
CA LEU A 136 16.04 10.04 -2.61
C LEU A 136 15.98 10.21 -1.08
N ILE A 137 15.22 9.37 -0.38
CA ILE A 137 15.13 9.35 1.10
C ILE A 137 16.47 8.89 1.70
N ASP A 138 17.14 7.96 1.06
CA ASP A 138 18.46 7.50 1.48
C ASP A 138 19.50 8.62 1.29
N ARG A 139 19.58 9.20 0.08
CA ARG A 139 20.53 10.26 -0.25
C ARG A 139 20.39 11.50 0.63
N ASN A 140 19.18 11.83 1.07
CA ASN A 140 18.95 13.00 1.92
C ASN A 140 19.09 12.71 3.43
N GLY A 141 19.50 11.49 3.80
CA GLY A 141 19.76 11.09 5.18
C GLY A 141 18.50 10.77 6.00
N ALA A 142 17.30 10.95 5.46
CA ALA A 142 16.08 10.61 6.18
C ALA A 142 16.05 9.13 6.56
N LEU A 143 16.50 8.24 5.68
CA LEU A 143 16.46 6.79 5.95
C LEU A 143 17.34 6.36 7.12
N ALA A 144 18.40 7.11 7.43
CA ALA A 144 19.24 6.85 8.59
C ALA A 144 18.49 7.04 9.93
N GLN A 145 17.33 7.70 9.92
CA GLN A 145 16.47 7.90 11.09
C GLN A 145 15.45 6.76 11.28
N ARG A 146 15.44 5.75 10.42
CA ARG A 146 14.57 4.57 10.54
C ARG A 146 14.79 3.87 11.90
N GLY A 147 13.70 3.48 12.55
CA GLY A 147 13.68 2.83 13.87
C GLY A 147 13.72 3.80 15.05
N THR A 148 13.81 5.10 14.80
CA THR A 148 13.71 6.13 15.84
C THR A 148 12.26 6.57 16.04
N VAL A 149 11.98 7.13 17.22
CA VAL A 149 10.70 7.75 17.54
C VAL A 149 10.88 9.26 17.52
N ILE A 150 9.98 9.96 16.82
CA ILE A 150 9.90 11.43 16.86
C ILE A 150 8.55 11.88 17.40
N ARG A 151 8.53 13.01 18.10
CA ARG A 151 7.28 13.67 18.52
C ARG A 151 6.62 14.30 17.29
N GLY A 152 5.39 13.97 16.95
CA GLY A 152 4.65 14.52 15.81
C GLY A 152 4.22 15.99 16.01
N VAL A 153 3.72 16.63 14.95
CA VAL A 153 3.21 18.02 15.03
C VAL A 153 1.89 18.14 15.80
N ASN A 154 1.21 17.02 16.01
CA ASN A 154 0.02 16.90 16.86
C ASN A 154 0.37 16.40 18.27
N GLY A 155 1.64 16.44 18.64
CA GLY A 155 2.14 15.85 19.87
C GLY A 155 2.40 14.35 19.73
N GLN A 156 1.57 13.54 19.09
CA GLN A 156 1.73 12.08 19.16
C GLN A 156 3.09 11.55 18.70
N ASP A 157 3.60 10.54 19.39
CA ASP A 157 4.85 9.87 19.03
C ASP A 157 4.67 9.08 17.73
N ILE A 158 5.67 9.13 16.87
CA ILE A 158 5.67 8.49 15.55
C ILE A 158 6.96 7.68 15.42
N MET A 159 6.83 6.36 15.34
CA MET A 159 7.93 5.48 14.96
C MET A 159 8.24 5.66 13.47
N LEU A 160 9.49 5.96 13.14
CA LEU A 160 9.93 6.11 11.77
C LEU A 160 10.22 4.74 11.16
N ILE A 161 9.31 4.23 10.35
CA ILE A 161 9.51 3.00 9.56
C ILE A 161 9.48 3.26 8.06
N GLU A 162 10.05 2.35 7.27
CA GLU A 162 10.25 2.57 5.83
C GLU A 162 8.95 2.83 5.06
N SER A 163 7.89 2.07 5.32
CA SER A 163 6.57 2.26 4.69
C SER A 163 6.03 3.66 4.96
N GLY A 164 6.02 4.10 6.23
CA GLY A 164 5.66 5.46 6.62
C GLY A 164 6.45 6.52 5.86
N MET A 165 7.77 6.35 5.80
CA MET A 165 8.68 7.29 5.13
C MET A 165 8.43 7.36 3.62
N VAL A 166 8.31 6.22 2.95
CA VAL A 166 8.03 6.14 1.52
C VAL A 166 6.66 6.72 1.20
N ALA A 167 5.62 6.43 2.00
CA ALA A 167 4.28 6.99 1.83
C ALA A 167 4.25 8.51 2.05
N ALA A 168 5.00 9.02 3.02
CA ALA A 168 5.13 10.46 3.24
C ALA A 168 5.85 11.16 2.09
N ALA A 169 6.90 10.53 1.55
CA ALA A 169 7.60 11.02 0.37
C ALA A 169 6.74 10.93 -0.90
N HIS A 170 5.85 9.95 -1.03
CA HIS A 170 4.80 9.93 -2.07
C HIS A 170 3.89 11.13 -1.99
N ARG A 171 3.46 11.49 -0.79
CA ARG A 171 2.53 12.62 -0.64
C ARG A 171 3.18 13.98 -0.86
N ARG A 172 4.41 14.19 -0.38
CA ARG A 172 5.04 15.53 -0.29
C ARG A 172 6.45 15.64 -0.87
N GLY A 173 6.98 14.55 -1.39
CA GLY A 173 8.38 14.45 -1.86
C GLY A 173 9.36 14.17 -0.73
N ALA A 174 10.47 13.50 -1.06
CA ALA A 174 11.52 13.12 -0.11
C ALA A 174 12.16 14.34 0.60
N GLY A 175 12.28 15.48 -0.07
CA GLY A 175 12.80 16.71 0.55
C GLY A 175 11.90 17.27 1.65
N SER A 176 10.57 17.20 1.47
CA SER A 176 9.63 17.63 2.53
C SER A 176 9.67 16.68 3.72
N LEU A 177 9.85 15.38 3.49
CA LEU A 177 10.05 14.40 4.55
C LEU A 177 11.32 14.69 5.35
N ALA A 178 12.46 14.91 4.68
CA ALA A 178 13.72 15.21 5.35
C ALA A 178 13.64 16.49 6.20
N ARG A 179 13.03 17.57 5.66
CA ARG A 179 12.81 18.80 6.44
C ARG A 179 11.91 18.58 7.65
N TYR A 180 10.86 17.77 7.50
CA TYR A 180 9.98 17.43 8.60
C TYR A 180 10.75 16.68 9.70
N ILE A 181 11.48 15.62 9.35
CA ILE A 181 12.27 14.84 10.30
C ILE A 181 13.31 15.74 10.98
N ALA A 182 14.08 16.52 10.22
CA ALA A 182 15.07 17.44 10.79
C ALA A 182 14.45 18.45 11.76
N HIS A 183 13.29 19.03 11.44
CA HIS A 183 12.58 19.93 12.36
C HIS A 183 12.19 19.21 13.66
N ARG A 184 11.68 17.97 13.56
CA ARG A 184 11.23 17.20 14.73
C ARG A 184 12.39 16.66 15.58
N THR A 185 13.55 16.41 14.98
CA THR A 185 14.74 15.93 15.68
C THR A 185 15.55 17.08 16.30
N ASN A 186 15.78 18.16 15.54
CA ASN A 186 16.69 19.23 15.98
C ASN A 186 15.98 20.30 16.81
N THR A 187 14.68 20.52 16.57
CA THR A 187 13.90 21.58 17.22
C THR A 187 12.47 21.11 17.54
N PRO A 188 12.30 20.06 18.37
CA PRO A 188 11.00 19.43 18.62
C PRO A 188 9.93 20.38 19.20
N GLU A 189 10.35 21.36 20.00
CA GLU A 189 9.44 22.33 20.63
C GLU A 189 9.23 23.59 19.77
N ALA A 190 10.01 23.77 18.70
CA ALA A 190 9.87 24.96 17.87
C ALA A 190 8.55 24.93 17.07
N PRO A 191 7.83 26.06 17.01
CA PRO A 191 6.60 26.14 16.23
C PRO A 191 6.90 25.92 14.75
N VAL A 192 6.01 25.20 14.06
CA VAL A 192 6.12 25.02 12.61
C VAL A 192 5.75 26.31 11.89
N ALA A 193 6.68 26.80 11.06
CA ALA A 193 6.48 27.98 10.23
C ALA A 193 5.20 27.86 9.39
N ALA A 194 4.44 28.96 9.24
CA ALA A 194 3.12 28.94 8.61
C ALA A 194 3.11 28.29 7.23
N ARG A 195 4.16 28.55 6.42
CA ARG A 195 4.33 27.97 5.07
C ARG A 195 4.50 26.45 5.06
N ASP A 196 5.01 25.86 6.14
CA ASP A 196 5.34 24.43 6.24
C ASP A 196 4.24 23.61 6.91
N ARG A 197 3.31 24.24 7.65
CA ARG A 197 2.27 23.55 8.45
C ARG A 197 1.49 22.50 7.66
N ARG A 198 0.98 22.86 6.48
CA ARG A 198 0.21 21.91 5.64
C ARG A 198 1.08 20.76 5.13
N ALA A 199 2.33 21.04 4.78
CA ALA A 199 3.25 20.02 4.30
C ALA A 199 3.60 19.03 5.42
N PHE A 200 3.93 19.55 6.60
CA PHE A 200 4.32 18.77 7.77
C PHE A 200 3.15 17.94 8.32
N ALA A 201 1.94 18.51 8.33
CA ALA A 201 0.75 17.74 8.69
C ALA A 201 0.50 16.56 7.73
N ALA A 202 0.70 16.75 6.42
CA ALA A 202 0.54 15.68 5.44
C ALA A 202 1.63 14.61 5.56
N VAL A 203 2.88 14.99 5.88
CA VAL A 203 3.97 14.05 6.18
C VAL A 203 3.65 13.25 7.45
N ALA A 204 3.33 13.93 8.56
CA ALA A 204 3.01 13.30 9.84
C ALA A 204 1.89 12.28 9.70
N ARG A 205 0.81 12.65 9.01
CA ARG A 205 -0.31 11.77 8.74
C ARG A 205 0.11 10.52 7.98
N ARG A 206 0.96 10.63 6.96
CA ARG A 206 1.43 9.45 6.20
C ARG A 206 2.37 8.56 7.00
N LEU A 207 3.22 9.14 7.85
CA LEU A 207 4.06 8.36 8.75
C LEU A 207 3.19 7.53 9.71
N GLN A 208 2.10 8.10 10.23
CA GLN A 208 1.14 7.41 11.11
C GLN A 208 0.30 6.38 10.33
N ASP A 209 -0.36 6.80 9.25
CA ASP A 209 -1.26 5.96 8.45
C ASP A 209 -0.56 4.75 7.81
N PHE A 210 0.77 4.74 7.75
CA PHE A 210 1.56 3.63 7.20
C PHE A 210 2.54 3.02 8.21
N GLY A 211 2.47 3.43 9.49
CA GLY A 211 3.37 3.01 10.57
C GLY A 211 3.29 1.52 10.96
N GLU A 212 2.35 0.77 10.37
CA GLU A 212 2.14 -0.66 10.62
C GLU A 212 2.10 -1.49 9.32
N VAL A 213 2.31 -0.84 8.17
CA VAL A 213 2.19 -1.52 6.87
C VAL A 213 3.51 -2.19 6.52
N ALA A 214 3.45 -3.49 6.22
CA ALA A 214 4.61 -4.24 5.78
C ALA A 214 5.16 -3.68 4.45
N TYR A 215 6.49 -3.55 4.38
CA TYR A 215 7.15 -3.01 3.21
C TYR A 215 8.54 -3.62 3.04
N ALA A 216 8.74 -4.25 1.88
CA ALA A 216 10.02 -4.74 1.41
C ALA A 216 10.65 -3.70 0.49
N SER A 217 11.86 -3.23 0.83
CA SER A 217 12.57 -2.25 0.01
C SER A 217 12.82 -2.78 -1.40
N LEU A 218 12.66 -1.91 -2.40
CA LEU A 218 12.93 -2.21 -3.81
C LEU A 218 14.32 -1.73 -4.25
N ARG A 219 15.10 -1.15 -3.34
CA ARG A 219 16.49 -0.76 -3.60
C ARG A 219 17.31 -2.00 -3.96
N PRO A 220 18.23 -1.90 -4.94
CA PRO A 220 19.25 -2.92 -5.10
C PRO A 220 20.02 -3.05 -3.78
N ALA A 221 20.29 -4.28 -3.35
CA ALA A 221 21.24 -4.49 -2.26
C ALA A 221 22.55 -3.76 -2.60
N PRO A 222 23.22 -3.12 -1.61
CA PRO A 222 24.52 -2.54 -1.86
C PRO A 222 25.40 -3.65 -2.45
N ARG A 223 25.96 -3.41 -3.65
CA ARG A 223 26.92 -4.34 -4.24
C ARG A 223 28.00 -4.54 -3.19
N ALA A 224 28.13 -5.77 -2.68
CA ALA A 224 29.24 -6.13 -1.83
C ALA A 224 30.50 -5.69 -2.59
N VAL A 225 31.25 -4.75 -2.01
CA VAL A 225 32.48 -4.27 -2.62
C VAL A 225 33.46 -5.44 -2.50
N ALA A 226 33.48 -6.29 -3.52
CA ALA A 226 34.42 -7.39 -3.60
C ALA A 226 35.84 -6.79 -3.65
N GLY A 227 36.64 -7.05 -2.63
CA GLY A 227 38.10 -6.89 -2.71
C GLY A 227 38.73 -5.64 -2.11
N LEU A 228 38.39 -5.30 -0.86
CA LEU A 228 39.40 -4.71 0.03
C LEU A 228 39.92 -5.81 0.95
N GLU A 229 40.72 -6.72 0.36
CA GLU A 229 41.64 -7.56 1.13
C GLU A 229 42.51 -6.61 1.98
N PRO A 230 42.58 -6.80 3.31
CA PRO A 230 43.49 -6.04 4.14
C PRO A 230 44.91 -6.34 3.65
N ARG A 231 45.58 -5.34 3.06
CA ARG A 231 47.02 -5.44 2.79
C ARG A 231 47.70 -5.64 4.14
N SER A 232 48.09 -6.87 4.42
CA SER A 232 49.03 -7.21 5.48
C SER A 232 50.22 -6.26 5.35
N ARG A 233 50.37 -5.37 6.33
CA ARG A 233 51.61 -4.65 6.52
C ARG A 233 52.58 -5.66 7.10
N ASP A 234 53.40 -6.23 6.23
CA ASP A 234 54.62 -6.90 6.67
C ASP A 234 55.51 -5.85 7.34
N LEU A 235 55.87 -6.15 8.59
CA LEU A 235 56.84 -5.44 9.42
C LEU A 235 58.25 -5.91 9.08
#